data_AF-A0A2G5V7U4-F1
#
_entry.id   AF-A0A2G5V7U4-F1
#
_cell.length_a   1.000
_cell.length_b   1.000
_cell.length_c   1.000
_cell.angle_alpha   90.00
_cell.angle_beta   90.00
_cell.angle_gamma   90.00
#
_symmetry.space_group_name_H-M   'P 1'
#
loop_
_entity.id
_entity.type
_entity.pdbx_description
1 polymer ?
#
loop_
_entity_poly.entity_id
_entity_poly.type
_entity_poly.pdbx_seq_one_letter_code
_entity_poly.pdbx_strand_id
1 'polypeptide(L)'
;MMTYSVPMGYESLKTVLLHTDPNLRFKIAQRVPKICLTEKTVPLKIRSLSLREFMTTVNNTSYKLGVYRHFHTNKMPMSIKRENDWGGVSHDLDQYGFEIPNSSTPILGGDVSFKRRNATKQQRVTEDRMQRLVFSLKNYEDVLAKINQLESEGKTVEDFLAGLMTEDEQNIKI
;
A
#
# COMPACT_ATOMS: atom_id res chain seq x y z
N MET A 1 23.45 -13.73 -37.12
CA MET A 1 22.21 -13.56 -37.90
C MET A 1 21.26 -12.68 -37.10
N MET A 2 20.98 -11.45 -37.57
CA MET A 2 19.84 -10.69 -37.04
C MET A 2 18.57 -11.30 -37.65
N THR A 3 17.71 -11.89 -36.82
CA THR A 3 16.38 -12.32 -37.25
C THR A 3 15.50 -11.08 -37.31
N TYR A 4 15.30 -10.55 -38.51
CA TYR A 4 14.30 -9.51 -38.72
C TYR A 4 12.92 -10.15 -38.58
N SER A 5 12.25 -9.91 -37.45
CA SER A 5 10.85 -10.29 -37.32
C SER A 5 10.02 -9.37 -38.21
N VAL A 6 9.26 -9.95 -39.14
CA VAL A 6 8.32 -9.19 -39.95
C VAL A 6 7.26 -8.60 -39.01
N PRO A 7 7.07 -7.27 -38.99
CA PRO A 7 6.04 -6.65 -38.15
C PRO A 7 4.66 -7.18 -38.54
N MET A 8 3.84 -7.49 -37.55
CA MET A 8 2.45 -7.92 -37.77
C MET A 8 1.67 -6.82 -38.52
N GLY A 9 0.96 -7.19 -39.58
CA GLY A 9 0.09 -6.28 -40.33
C GLY A 9 -1.01 -5.67 -39.46
N TYR A 10 -1.48 -4.48 -39.82
CA TYR A 10 -2.44 -3.70 -39.02
C TYR A 10 -3.76 -4.44 -38.73
N GLU A 11 -4.36 -5.06 -39.75
CA GLU A 11 -5.63 -5.78 -39.58
C GLU A 11 -5.45 -7.09 -38.78
N SER A 12 -4.31 -7.76 -38.94
CA SER A 12 -3.95 -8.93 -38.12
C SER A 12 -3.78 -8.51 -36.65
N LEU A 13 -3.10 -7.39 -36.40
CA LEU A 13 -2.90 -6.86 -35.05
C LEU A 13 -4.24 -6.49 -34.40
N LYS A 14 -5.15 -5.84 -35.12
CA LYS A 14 -6.50 -5.56 -34.61
C LYS A 14 -7.24 -6.83 -34.20
N THR A 15 -7.20 -7.84 -35.07
CA THR A 15 -7.88 -9.12 -34.82
C THR A 15 -7.31 -9.81 -33.58
N VAL A 16 -5.99 -9.87 -33.47
CA VAL A 16 -5.32 -10.43 -32.28
C VAL A 16 -5.74 -9.66 -31.03
N LEU A 17 -5.68 -8.32 -31.04
CA LEU A 17 -6.07 -7.51 -29.90
C LEU A 17 -7.55 -7.69 -29.51
N LEU A 18 -8.45 -7.86 -30.49
CA LEU A 18 -9.88 -8.06 -30.23
C LEU A 18 -10.18 -9.36 -29.46
N HIS A 19 -9.40 -10.41 -29.73
CA HIS A 19 -9.59 -11.74 -29.16
C HIS A 19 -8.63 -12.07 -28.01
N THR A 20 -7.71 -11.16 -27.68
CA THR A 20 -6.79 -11.32 -26.55
C THR A 20 -7.50 -11.02 -25.23
N ASP A 21 -7.18 -11.77 -24.18
CA ASP A 21 -7.66 -11.51 -22.82
C ASP A 21 -7.40 -10.03 -22.41
N PRO A 22 -8.39 -9.32 -21.85
CA PRO A 22 -8.25 -7.91 -21.46
C PRO A 22 -7.03 -7.62 -20.58
N ASN A 23 -6.75 -8.48 -19.59
CA ASN A 23 -5.66 -8.26 -18.65
C ASN A 23 -4.30 -8.49 -19.31
N LEU A 24 -4.24 -9.43 -20.26
CA LEU A 24 -3.07 -9.62 -21.11
C LEU A 24 -2.88 -8.42 -22.05
N ARG A 25 -3.94 -7.89 -22.66
CA ARG A 25 -3.86 -6.68 -23.50
C ARG A 25 -3.24 -5.51 -22.76
N PHE A 26 -3.65 -5.26 -21.52
CA PHE A 26 -3.07 -4.19 -20.70
C PHE A 26 -1.56 -4.36 -20.50
N LYS A 27 -1.11 -5.59 -20.20
CA LYS A 27 0.32 -5.92 -20.06
C LYS A 27 1.10 -5.70 -21.36
N ILE A 28 0.51 -6.06 -22.51
CA ILE A 28 1.15 -5.86 -23.82
C ILE A 28 1.23 -4.36 -24.12
N ALA A 29 0.14 -3.61 -23.94
CA ALA A 29 0.12 -2.16 -24.16
C ALA A 29 1.16 -1.42 -23.28
N GLN A 30 1.32 -1.85 -22.03
CA GLN A 30 2.33 -1.30 -21.12
C GLN A 30 3.76 -1.59 -21.59
N ARG A 31 4.03 -2.80 -22.09
CA ARG A 31 5.38 -3.22 -22.54
C ARG A 31 5.73 -2.74 -23.95
N VAL A 32 4.73 -2.52 -24.80
CA VAL A 32 4.89 -2.18 -26.21
C VAL A 32 4.06 -0.93 -26.53
N PRO A 33 4.55 0.27 -26.19
CA PRO A 33 3.81 1.52 -26.41
C PRO A 33 3.43 1.76 -27.88
N LYS A 34 4.22 1.23 -28.83
CA LYS A 34 3.98 1.37 -30.28
C LYS A 34 2.63 0.81 -30.74
N ILE A 35 2.06 -0.18 -30.05
CA ILE A 35 0.76 -0.75 -30.42
C ILE A 35 -0.41 -0.10 -29.69
N CYS A 36 -0.15 0.82 -28.75
CA CYS A 36 -1.18 1.41 -27.88
C CYS A 36 -2.22 2.21 -28.67
N LEU A 37 -1.81 2.86 -29.78
CA LEU A 37 -2.74 3.54 -30.67
C LEU A 37 -3.75 2.55 -31.27
N THR A 38 -3.28 1.45 -31.85
CA THR A 38 -4.15 0.40 -32.39
C THR A 38 -5.00 -0.23 -31.30
N GLU A 39 -4.43 -0.53 -30.13
CA GLU A 39 -5.13 -1.12 -28.99
C GLU A 39 -6.32 -0.27 -28.54
N LYS A 40 -6.16 1.06 -28.48
CA LYS A 40 -7.25 1.99 -28.14
C LYS A 40 -8.37 2.05 -29.18
N THR A 41 -8.08 1.73 -30.45
CA THR A 41 -9.12 1.67 -31.51
C THR A 41 -9.92 0.37 -31.48
N VAL A 42 -9.38 -0.69 -30.88
CA VAL A 42 -10.01 -2.00 -30.84
C VAL A 42 -10.88 -2.12 -29.58
N PRO A 43 -12.18 -2.40 -29.71
CA PRO A 43 -13.06 -2.55 -28.55
C PRO A 43 -12.53 -3.57 -27.52
N LEU A 44 -12.66 -3.24 -26.24
CA LEU A 44 -12.29 -4.11 -25.14
C LEU A 44 -13.50 -4.94 -24.69
N LYS A 45 -13.42 -6.28 -24.80
CA LYS A 45 -14.49 -7.19 -24.38
C LYS A 45 -14.21 -7.71 -22.96
N ILE A 46 -15.00 -7.24 -21.99
CA ILE A 46 -14.90 -7.64 -20.58
C ILE A 46 -16.22 -8.24 -20.10
N ARG A 47 -16.16 -9.17 -19.15
CA ARG A 47 -17.32 -9.81 -18.51
C ARG A 47 -17.84 -8.99 -17.34
N SER A 48 -16.93 -8.37 -16.59
CA SER A 48 -17.25 -7.55 -15.43
C SER A 48 -16.23 -6.43 -15.25
N LEU A 49 -16.72 -5.31 -14.72
CA LEU A 49 -15.93 -4.15 -14.33
C LEU A 49 -16.38 -3.68 -12.94
N SER A 50 -15.44 -3.56 -12.01
CA SER A 50 -15.67 -2.90 -10.72
C SER A 50 -14.66 -1.78 -10.53
N LEU A 51 -15.16 -0.57 -10.30
CA LEU A 51 -14.36 0.61 -10.03
C LEU A 51 -14.53 0.98 -8.56
N ARG A 52 -13.43 1.02 -7.83
CA ARG A 52 -13.32 1.51 -6.46
C ARG A 52 -12.22 2.55 -6.39
N GLU A 53 -12.24 3.37 -5.35
CA GLU A 53 -11.36 4.54 -5.18
C GLU A 53 -9.88 4.25 -5.50
N PHE A 54 -9.33 3.12 -5.03
CA PHE A 54 -7.93 2.74 -5.26
C PHE A 54 -7.78 1.33 -5.86
N MET A 55 -8.86 0.79 -6.42
CA MET A 55 -8.86 -0.56 -6.97
C MET A 55 -9.79 -0.66 -8.18
N THR A 56 -9.26 -1.13 -9.28
CA THR A 56 -10.02 -1.47 -10.49
C THR A 56 -9.97 -2.97 -10.70
N THR A 57 -11.11 -3.61 -10.81
CA THR A 57 -11.20 -5.05 -11.09
C THR A 57 -11.80 -5.25 -12.47
N VAL A 58 -11.06 -5.94 -13.34
CA VAL A 58 -11.48 -6.32 -14.69
C VAL A 58 -11.56 -7.84 -14.74
N ASN A 59 -12.75 -8.38 -15.00
CA ASN A 59 -13.04 -9.81 -14.86
C ASN A 59 -12.67 -10.30 -13.45
N ASN A 60 -11.60 -11.09 -13.34
CA ASN A 60 -11.12 -11.70 -12.10
C ASN A 60 -9.75 -11.13 -11.67
N THR A 61 -9.28 -10.05 -12.30
CA THR A 61 -7.98 -9.43 -12.01
C THR A 61 -8.18 -8.06 -11.40
N SER A 62 -7.62 -7.87 -10.21
CA SER A 62 -7.67 -6.60 -9.48
C SER A 62 -6.35 -5.85 -9.62
N TYR A 63 -6.46 -4.60 -10.03
CA TYR A 63 -5.39 -3.62 -10.12
C TYR A 63 -5.56 -2.65 -8.95
N LYS A 64 -4.60 -2.67 -8.02
CA LYS A 64 -4.60 -1.78 -6.86
C LYS A 64 -3.58 -0.66 -7.05
N LEU A 65 -3.98 0.56 -6.72
CA LEU A 65 -3.08 1.69 -6.56
C LEU A 65 -2.75 1.84 -5.08
N GLY A 66 -1.47 1.95 -4.75
CA GLY A 66 -1.01 2.16 -3.38
C GLY A 66 0.44 2.61 -3.31
N VAL A 67 0.78 3.28 -2.21
CA VAL A 67 2.14 3.71 -1.90
C VAL A 67 2.89 2.54 -1.28
N TYR A 68 3.91 2.07 -1.99
CA TYR A 68 4.83 1.03 -1.53
C TYR A 68 6.03 1.70 -0.84
N ARG A 69 6.30 1.35 0.42
CA ARG A 69 7.43 1.91 1.16
C ARG A 69 8.63 0.98 1.07
N HIS A 70 9.68 1.39 0.37
CA HIS A 70 10.92 0.64 0.29
C HIS A 70 11.92 1.17 1.33
N PHE A 71 12.44 0.28 2.17
CA PHE A 71 13.44 0.60 3.18
C PHE A 71 14.81 0.12 2.69
N HIS A 72 15.81 1.00 2.72
CA HIS A 72 17.19 0.64 2.34
C HIS A 72 17.84 -0.36 3.30
N THR A 73 17.36 -0.39 4.55
CA THR A 73 17.86 -1.30 5.58
C THR A 73 16.98 -2.54 5.68
N ASN A 74 17.59 -3.70 5.97
CA ASN A 74 16.87 -4.96 6.26
C ASN A 74 15.97 -4.91 7.52
N LYS A 75 15.89 -3.78 8.22
CA LYS A 75 15.09 -3.56 9.43
C LYS A 75 13.71 -2.95 9.12
N MET A 76 13.01 -3.42 8.09
CA MET A 76 11.64 -2.95 7.81
C MET A 76 10.70 -3.42 8.92
N PRO A 77 9.93 -2.53 9.57
CA PRO A 77 8.95 -2.95 10.57
C PRO A 77 7.91 -3.91 9.97
N MET A 78 7.48 -4.90 10.75
CA MET A 78 6.53 -5.93 10.28
C MET A 78 5.18 -5.35 9.82
N SER A 79 4.72 -4.26 10.43
CA SER A 79 3.51 -3.55 10.01
C SER A 79 3.62 -3.05 8.56
N ILE A 80 4.73 -2.40 8.24
CA ILE A 80 5.03 -1.88 6.90
C ILE A 80 5.15 -3.03 5.89
N LYS A 81 5.84 -4.11 6.26
CA LYS A 81 5.97 -5.30 5.42
C LYS A 81 4.59 -5.84 5.02
N ARG A 82 3.70 -6.04 6.00
CA ARG A 82 2.34 -6.53 5.76
C ARG A 82 1.53 -5.59 4.86
N GLU A 83 1.65 -4.28 5.07
CA GLU A 83 0.99 -3.28 4.22
C GLU A 83 1.51 -3.31 2.77
N ASN A 84 2.81 -3.47 2.58
CA ASN A 84 3.44 -3.64 1.27
C ASN A 84 2.99 -4.94 0.57
N ASP A 85 2.92 -6.05 1.31
CA ASP A 85 2.45 -7.35 0.80
C ASP A 85 0.98 -7.27 0.35
N TRP A 86 0.19 -6.36 0.94
CA TRP A 86 -1.17 -6.04 0.51
C TRP A 86 -1.25 -5.01 -0.62
N GLY A 87 -0.14 -4.67 -1.26
CA GLY A 87 -0.08 -3.70 -2.36
C GLY A 87 -0.03 -2.24 -1.91
N GLY A 88 0.49 -1.98 -0.71
CA GLY A 88 0.74 -0.63 -0.19
C GLY A 88 -0.47 0.03 0.48
N VAL A 89 -0.22 1.24 0.99
CA VAL A 89 -1.23 2.10 1.62
C VAL A 89 -1.93 2.99 0.60
N SER A 90 -3.17 3.38 0.87
CA SER A 90 -4.02 4.13 -0.06
C SER A 90 -4.12 5.63 0.27
N HIS A 91 -3.10 6.18 0.90
CA HIS A 91 -3.00 7.59 1.26
C HIS A 91 -1.57 8.07 1.03
N ASP A 92 -1.43 9.36 0.81
CA ASP A 92 -0.12 9.99 0.67
C ASP A 92 0.62 9.99 2.00
N LEU A 93 1.94 9.90 1.93
CA LEU A 93 2.82 9.89 3.09
C LEU A 93 3.80 11.05 3.00
N ASP A 94 4.11 11.65 4.15
CA ASP A 94 5.17 12.64 4.24
C ASP A 94 6.56 12.01 4.24
N GLN A 95 7.60 12.86 4.33
CA GLN A 95 9.00 12.42 4.36
C GLN A 95 9.35 11.51 5.55
N TYR A 96 8.52 11.49 6.60
CA TYR A 96 8.70 10.66 7.79
C TYR A 96 7.81 9.40 7.77
N GLY A 97 6.97 9.24 6.74
CA GLY A 97 6.08 8.10 6.59
C GLY A 97 4.74 8.23 7.30
N PHE A 98 4.33 9.45 7.68
CA PHE A 98 3.00 9.71 8.25
C PHE A 98 1.99 10.09 7.16
N GLU A 99 0.75 9.67 7.36
CA GLU A 99 -0.38 10.00 6.47
C GLU A 99 -0.55 11.51 6.34
N ILE A 100 -0.50 12.02 5.11
CA ILE A 100 -0.86 13.39 4.78
C ILE A 100 -2.39 13.44 4.69
N PRO A 101 -3.07 14.23 5.54
CA PRO A 101 -4.52 14.33 5.48
C PRO A 101 -4.97 14.86 4.11
N ASN A 102 -5.94 14.20 3.48
CA ASN A 102 -6.48 14.61 2.18
C ASN A 102 -6.99 16.08 2.14
N SER A 103 -7.21 16.73 3.29
CA SER A 103 -7.60 18.14 3.38
C SER A 103 -6.46 19.14 3.15
N SER A 104 -5.18 18.74 3.30
CA SER A 104 -4.06 19.69 3.36
C SER A 104 -3.36 19.96 2.01
N THR A 105 -3.59 19.14 0.98
CA THR A 105 -2.91 19.31 -0.32
C THR A 105 -3.63 20.36 -1.20
N PRO A 106 -2.96 21.44 -1.65
CA PRO A 106 -3.55 22.34 -2.63
C PRO A 106 -3.73 21.60 -3.96
N ILE A 107 -4.95 21.62 -4.51
CA ILE A 107 -5.24 21.09 -5.85
C ILE A 107 -4.71 22.12 -6.85
N LEU A 108 -3.73 21.75 -7.65
CA LEU A 108 -3.16 22.61 -8.69
C LEU A 108 -3.97 22.50 -9.99
N GLY A 109 -3.78 23.48 -10.87
CA GLY A 109 -4.42 23.46 -12.20
C GLY A 109 -3.96 22.24 -13.01
N GLY A 110 -4.86 21.31 -13.29
CA GLY A 110 -4.59 20.06 -14.01
C GLY A 110 -4.73 18.79 -13.15
N ASP A 111 -4.86 18.93 -11.84
CA ASP A 111 -5.03 17.80 -10.93
C ASP A 111 -6.46 17.24 -10.97
N VAL A 112 -6.57 15.91 -10.86
CA VAL A 112 -7.86 15.22 -10.66
C VAL A 112 -8.02 14.94 -9.16
N SER A 113 -8.94 15.65 -8.51
CA SER A 113 -9.20 15.49 -7.08
C SER A 113 -9.99 14.22 -6.79
N PHE A 114 -9.38 13.28 -6.06
CA PHE A 114 -10.05 12.10 -5.49
C PHE A 114 -10.58 12.36 -4.07
N LYS A 115 -10.51 13.59 -3.56
CA LYS A 115 -10.95 13.93 -2.19
C LYS A 115 -12.44 13.62 -2.02
N ARG A 116 -12.81 12.72 -1.10
CA ARG A 116 -14.21 12.58 -0.65
C ARG A 116 -14.67 13.85 0.04
N ARG A 117 -15.77 14.45 -0.43
CA ARG A 117 -16.57 15.40 0.36
C ARG A 117 -17.12 14.66 1.59
N ASN A 118 -16.42 14.73 2.72
CA ASN A 118 -16.97 14.52 4.07
C ASN A 118 -16.01 15.12 5.10
N ALA A 119 -16.11 16.44 5.28
CA ALA A 119 -15.22 17.28 6.09
C ALA A 119 -15.59 17.33 7.59
N THR A 120 -16.36 16.39 8.12
CA THR A 120 -16.87 16.47 9.51
C THR A 120 -16.27 15.47 10.49
N LYS A 121 -15.39 14.55 10.06
CA LYS A 121 -14.76 13.56 10.95
C LYS A 121 -13.32 13.90 11.40
N GLN A 122 -12.69 14.92 10.84
CA GLN A 122 -11.23 15.12 11.03
C GLN A 122 -10.83 15.55 12.45
N GLN A 123 -11.67 16.29 13.18
CA GLN A 123 -11.24 16.82 14.48
C GLN A 123 -11.23 15.75 15.58
N ARG A 124 -12.22 14.84 15.62
CA ARG A 124 -12.28 13.78 16.64
C ARG A 124 -11.21 12.70 16.48
N VAL A 125 -10.87 12.34 15.24
CA VAL A 125 -9.84 11.32 14.96
C VAL A 125 -8.45 11.81 15.35
N THR A 126 -8.19 13.13 15.30
CA THR A 126 -6.87 13.69 15.59
C THR A 126 -6.58 13.69 17.10
N GLU A 127 -7.55 14.11 17.92
CA GLU A 127 -7.41 14.13 19.39
C GLU A 127 -7.27 12.72 19.97
N ASP A 128 -8.16 11.79 19.60
CA ASP A 128 -8.14 10.41 20.09
C ASP A 128 -6.87 9.68 19.66
N ARG A 129 -6.39 9.93 18.42
CA ARG A 129 -5.14 9.36 17.91
C ARG A 129 -3.93 9.97 18.60
N MET A 130 -3.94 11.27 18.87
CA MET A 130 -2.89 11.95 19.63
C MET A 130 -2.80 11.42 21.06
N GLN A 131 -3.93 11.25 21.75
CA GLN A 131 -3.98 10.67 23.09
C GLN A 131 -3.44 9.24 23.11
N ARG A 132 -3.81 8.41 22.12
CA ARG A 132 -3.26 7.05 21.98
C ARG A 132 -1.75 7.07 21.76
N LEU A 133 -1.24 7.97 20.91
CA LEU A 133 0.19 8.10 20.66
C LEU A 133 0.95 8.57 21.90
N VAL A 134 0.41 9.55 22.64
CA VAL A 134 0.99 10.01 23.91
C VAL A 134 1.00 8.90 24.96
N PHE A 135 -0.09 8.14 25.06
CA PHE A 135 -0.17 7.00 25.95
C PHE A 135 0.84 5.90 25.57
N SER A 136 0.95 5.57 24.29
CA SER A 136 1.95 4.63 23.80
C SER A 136 3.38 5.11 24.05
N LEU A 137 3.67 6.40 23.83
CA LEU A 137 4.98 6.99 24.11
C LEU A 137 5.34 6.86 25.59
N LYS A 138 4.41 7.21 26.49
CA LYS A 138 4.61 7.07 27.92
C LYS A 138 4.89 5.62 28.33
N ASN A 139 4.14 4.66 27.77
CA ASN A 139 4.42 3.25 28.01
C ASN A 139 5.81 2.83 27.51
N TYR A 140 6.25 3.32 26.34
CA TYR A 140 7.60 3.03 25.86
C TYR A 140 8.68 3.66 26.73
N GLU A 141 8.48 4.89 27.21
CA GLU A 141 9.38 5.56 28.16
C GLU A 141 9.49 4.77 29.47
N ASP A 142 8.37 4.32 30.03
CA ASP A 142 8.33 3.52 31.26
C ASP A 142 9.03 2.16 31.07
N VAL A 143 8.81 1.49 29.94
CA VAL A 143 9.49 0.23 29.59
C VAL A 143 11.00 0.46 29.42
N LEU A 144 11.41 1.52 28.73
CA LEU A 144 12.82 1.89 28.56
C LEU A 144 13.49 2.19 29.90
N ALA A 145 12.83 2.94 30.78
CA ALA A 145 13.34 3.24 32.11
C ALA A 145 13.54 1.96 32.93
N LYS A 146 12.61 1.01 32.84
CA LYS A 146 12.70 -0.28 33.52
C LYS A 146 13.81 -1.18 32.97
N ILE A 147 14.00 -1.18 31.64
CA ILE A 147 15.14 -1.88 31.00
C ILE A 147 16.45 -1.31 31.52
N ASN A 148 16.61 0.02 31.51
CA ASN A 148 17.84 0.68 32.00
C ASN A 148 18.12 0.37 33.48
N GLN A 149 17.08 0.30 34.32
CA GLN A 149 17.23 -0.09 35.72
C GLN A 149 17.74 -1.54 35.85
N LEU A 150 17.13 -2.48 35.11
CA LEU A 150 17.52 -3.89 35.15
C LEU A 150 18.94 -4.13 34.62
N GLU A 151 19.35 -3.39 33.59
CA GLU A 151 20.73 -3.40 33.11
C GLU A 151 21.72 -2.91 34.18
N SER A 152 21.35 -1.88 34.96
CA SER A 152 22.17 -1.39 36.08
C SER A 152 22.30 -2.40 37.23
N GLU A 153 21.33 -3.31 37.36
CA GLU A 153 21.31 -4.42 38.32
C GLU A 153 21.99 -5.69 37.77
N GLY A 154 22.49 -5.67 36.53
CA GLY A 154 23.20 -6.78 35.90
C GLY A 154 22.31 -7.90 35.36
N LYS A 155 21.00 -7.66 35.19
CA LYS A 155 20.06 -8.61 34.57
C LYS A 155 19.99 -8.39 33.06
N THR A 156 19.91 -9.48 32.30
CA THR A 156 19.85 -9.41 30.83
C THR A 156 18.41 -9.19 30.34
N VAL A 157 18.27 -8.63 29.14
CA VAL A 157 16.97 -8.31 28.53
C VAL A 157 16.16 -9.60 28.28
N GLU A 158 16.83 -10.72 28.04
CA GLU A 158 16.23 -12.04 27.85
C GLU A 158 15.54 -12.57 29.11
N ASP A 159 16.15 -12.38 30.29
CA ASP A 159 15.59 -12.82 31.58
C ASP A 159 14.32 -12.01 31.94
N PHE A 160 14.28 -10.73 31.57
CA PHE A 160 13.12 -9.86 31.77
C PHE A 160 11.94 -10.26 30.87
N LEU A 161 12.20 -10.53 29.59
CA LEU A 161 11.17 -10.95 28.64
C LEU A 161 10.60 -12.33 28.98
N ALA A 162 11.41 -13.23 29.55
CA ALA A 162 10.95 -14.54 30.01
C ALA A 162 9.93 -14.45 31.16
N GLY A 163 10.04 -13.45 32.05
CA GLY A 163 9.09 -13.21 33.14
C GLY A 163 7.73 -12.68 32.66
N LEU A 164 7.73 -11.74 31.70
CA LEU A 164 6.51 -11.15 31.14
C LEU A 164 5.62 -12.18 30.42
N MET A 165 6.22 -13.15 29.72
CA MET A 165 5.47 -14.22 29.02
C MET A 165 4.71 -15.15 29.98
N THR A 166 5.12 -15.24 31.25
CA THR A 166 4.45 -16.09 32.26
C THR A 166 3.31 -15.39 33.00
N GLU A 167 3.29 -14.06 33.04
CA GLU A 167 2.21 -13.27 33.65
C GLU A 167 0.98 -13.18 32.73
N ASP A 168 1.19 -13.09 31.41
CA ASP A 168 0.09 -13.07 30.42
C ASP A 168 -0.64 -14.43 30.31
N GLU A 169 0.04 -15.55 30.55
CA GLU A 169 -0.59 -16.88 30.60
C GLU A 169 -1.49 -17.08 31.83
N GLN A 170 -1.27 -16.33 32.93
CA GLN A 170 -2.12 -16.42 34.13
C GLN A 170 -3.42 -15.61 34.00
N ASN A 171 -3.47 -14.62 33.11
CA ASN A 171 -4.65 -13.79 32.86
C ASN A 171 -5.58 -14.33 31.75
N ILE A 172 -5.28 -15.52 31.20
CA ILE A 172 -6.19 -16.26 30.32
C ILE A 172 -6.70 -17.49 31.09
N LYS A 173 -7.55 -17.26 32.09
CA LYS A 173 -8.41 -18.31 32.64
C LYS A 173 -9.86 -17.85 32.71
N ILE A 174 -10.63 -18.48 31.80
CA ILE A 174 -12.09 -18.56 31.64
C ILE A 174 -12.73 -17.42 30.85
#